data_AF-A0A3S9MUS3-F1
#
_entry.id   AF-A0A3S9MUS3-F1
#
_cell.length_a   1.000
_cell.length_b   1.000
_cell.length_c   1.000
_cell.angle_alpha   90.00
_cell.angle_beta   90.00
_cell.angle_gamma   90.00
#
_symmetry.space_group_name_H-M   'P 1'
#
loop_
_entity.id
_entity.type
_entity.pdbx_description
1 polymer ?
#
loop_
_entity_poly.entity_id
_entity_poly.type
_entity_poly.pdbx_seq_one_letter_code
_entity_poly.pdbx_strand_id
1 'polypeptide(L)'
;MFSNKKKQTPGIDPDQKEMIDNARLRIKQKRGLFSHFIVFLVGSVGLIVVSQFFIKSEIPQLLGIDWWIWIIFAWALILLYHLFKVYVTQKLLGPDWEKRQYDKLVSKQQDRINKLQGKVEKDYPLPDAKVVITPTKNYREVTMIAAAGNDDGLGKDGQLVWHLPDDFKRFKRLTTGHHIIMGRKTFDSFDKPLPNRTHIVLTRDKSYTSDHAIICHDMDTALAAASDDPQPFIIGGGEIYKLGLPYADKIELTRVHGSFTTDAHFPEIDESKWKLVNSLHHPADDKHKYSFDYETWVRK
;
A
#
# COMPACT_ATOMS: atom_id res chain seq x y z
N MET A 1 25.15 -38.50 14.48
CA MET A 1 23.73 -38.11 14.55
C MET A 1 23.37 -37.37 13.27
N PHE A 2 22.53 -37.97 12.42
CA PHE A 2 22.07 -37.35 11.18
C PHE A 2 21.01 -36.30 11.50
N SER A 3 21.28 -35.04 11.14
CA SER A 3 20.31 -33.95 11.28
C SER A 3 19.25 -34.04 10.17
N ASN A 4 18.02 -34.33 10.58
CA ASN A 4 16.84 -34.29 9.73
C ASN A 4 16.56 -32.82 9.33
N LYS A 5 16.97 -32.44 8.11
CA LYS A 5 16.44 -31.24 7.45
C LYS A 5 14.95 -31.47 7.17
N LYS A 6 14.07 -30.90 7.99
CA LYS A 6 12.65 -30.74 7.64
C LYS A 6 12.57 -30.02 6.29
N LYS A 7 12.05 -30.69 5.26
CA LYS A 7 11.63 -30.07 4.00
C LYS A 7 10.59 -29.00 4.34
N GLN A 8 10.94 -27.73 4.18
CA GLN A 8 9.95 -26.67 4.07
C GLN A 8 9.14 -26.94 2.80
N THR A 9 7.84 -27.14 2.94
CA THR A 9 6.90 -27.11 1.83
C THR A 9 6.95 -25.72 1.19
N PRO A 10 7.20 -25.58 -0.11
CA PRO A 10 7.22 -24.28 -0.77
C PRO A 10 5.80 -23.71 -0.75
N GLY A 11 5.62 -22.56 -0.09
CA GLY A 11 4.39 -21.79 -0.20
C GLY A 11 4.17 -21.41 -1.66
N ILE A 12 2.94 -21.56 -2.14
CA ILE A 12 2.55 -21.21 -3.51
C ILE A 12 2.86 -19.72 -3.72
N ASP A 13 3.64 -19.40 -4.74
CA ASP A 13 3.97 -18.05 -5.18
C ASP A 13 2.68 -17.20 -5.31
N PRO A 14 2.63 -15.97 -4.75
CA PRO A 14 1.46 -15.09 -4.85
C PRO A 14 0.88 -14.97 -6.26
N ASP A 15 1.73 -14.94 -7.29
CA ASP A 15 1.29 -14.90 -8.69
C ASP A 15 0.63 -16.22 -9.12
N GLN A 16 1.19 -17.36 -8.70
CA GLN A 16 0.58 -18.67 -8.95
C GLN A 16 -0.79 -18.79 -8.26
N LYS A 17 -0.93 -18.23 -7.06
CA LYS A 17 -2.21 -18.21 -6.34
C LYS A 17 -3.28 -17.40 -7.08
N GLU A 18 -2.91 -16.21 -7.57
CA GLU A 18 -3.82 -15.36 -8.36
C GLU A 18 -4.27 -16.06 -9.65
N MET A 19 -3.33 -16.72 -10.37
CA MET A 19 -3.64 -17.49 -11.58
C MET A 19 -4.63 -18.63 -11.30
N ILE A 20 -4.45 -19.34 -10.19
CA ILE A 20 -5.34 -20.44 -9.78
C ILE A 20 -6.74 -19.91 -9.43
N ASP A 21 -6.83 -18.80 -8.71
CA ASP A 21 -8.12 -18.21 -8.33
C ASP A 21 -8.87 -17.67 -9.56
N ASN A 22 -8.17 -17.02 -10.49
CA ASN A 22 -8.74 -16.58 -11.78
C ASN A 22 -9.23 -17.78 -12.61
N ALA A 23 -8.47 -18.88 -12.67
CA ALA A 23 -8.88 -20.10 -13.36
C ALA A 23 -10.15 -20.72 -12.73
N ARG A 24 -10.25 -20.74 -11.39
CA ARG A 24 -11.44 -21.23 -10.67
C ARG A 24 -12.67 -20.39 -10.97
N LEU A 25 -12.53 -19.06 -11.00
CA LEU A 25 -13.62 -18.15 -11.35
C LEU A 25 -14.13 -18.42 -12.77
N ARG A 26 -13.22 -18.63 -13.73
CA ARG A 26 -13.57 -18.97 -15.13
C ARG A 26 -14.33 -20.29 -15.24
N ILE A 27 -13.94 -21.30 -14.47
CA ILE A 27 -14.66 -22.59 -14.44
C ILE A 27 -16.07 -22.41 -13.87
N LYS A 28 -16.22 -21.66 -12.77
CA LYS A 28 -17.52 -21.41 -12.13
C LYS A 28 -18.49 -20.70 -13.08
N GLN A 29 -18.03 -19.68 -13.80
CA GLN A 29 -18.86 -18.94 -14.75
C GLN A 29 -19.31 -19.78 -15.94
N LYS A 30 -18.40 -20.57 -16.53
CA LYS A 30 -18.74 -21.47 -17.64
C LYS A 30 -19.76 -22.53 -17.21
N ARG A 31 -19.60 -23.08 -16.00
CA ARG A 31 -20.59 -24.01 -15.41
C ARG A 31 -21.94 -23.32 -15.18
N GLY A 32 -21.96 -22.09 -14.67
CA GLY A 32 -23.19 -21.32 -14.49
C GLY A 32 -23.93 -21.05 -15.80
N LEU A 33 -23.21 -20.70 -16.87
CA LEU A 33 -23.80 -20.54 -18.20
C LEU A 33 -24.38 -21.85 -18.73
N PHE A 34 -23.65 -22.96 -18.60
CA PHE A 34 -24.13 -24.28 -19.03
C PHE A 34 -25.38 -24.72 -18.26
N SER A 35 -25.42 -24.47 -16.94
CA SER A 35 -26.61 -24.72 -16.12
C SER A 35 -27.80 -23.89 -16.59
N HIS A 36 -27.62 -22.60 -16.90
CA HIS A 36 -28.70 -21.75 -17.40
C HIS A 36 -29.19 -22.23 -18.78
N PHE A 37 -28.27 -22.68 -19.64
CA PHE A 37 -28.63 -23.27 -20.94
C PHE A 37 -29.48 -24.54 -20.80
N ILE A 38 -29.13 -25.45 -19.87
CA ILE A 38 -29.94 -26.65 -19.60
C ILE A 38 -31.35 -26.27 -19.11
N VAL A 39 -31.45 -25.32 -18.17
CA VAL A 39 -32.75 -24.84 -17.66
C VAL A 39 -33.58 -24.23 -18.78
N PHE A 40 -32.96 -23.46 -19.67
CA PHE A 40 -33.63 -22.91 -20.86
C PHE A 40 -34.18 -24.01 -21.78
N LEU A 41 -33.40 -25.07 -22.06
CA LEU A 41 -33.85 -26.18 -22.90
C LEU A 41 -35.03 -26.93 -22.28
N VAL A 42 -34.91 -27.34 -21.02
CA VAL A 42 -35.97 -28.07 -20.30
C VAL A 42 -37.22 -27.21 -20.16
N GLY A 43 -37.06 -25.92 -19.82
CA GLY A 43 -38.16 -24.98 -19.68
C GLY A 43 -38.86 -24.69 -21.01
N SER A 44 -38.12 -24.59 -22.12
CA SER A 44 -38.69 -24.40 -23.46
C SER A 44 -39.53 -25.61 -23.89
N VAL A 45 -39.02 -26.83 -23.69
CA VAL A 45 -39.77 -28.07 -23.96
C VAL A 45 -41.03 -28.14 -23.08
N GLY A 46 -40.92 -27.80 -21.79
CA GLY A 46 -42.06 -27.74 -20.88
C GLY A 46 -43.13 -26.74 -21.32
N LEU A 47 -42.74 -25.54 -21.75
CA LEU A 47 -43.67 -24.52 -22.27
C LEU A 47 -44.40 -25.00 -23.53
N ILE A 48 -43.70 -25.69 -24.44
CA ILE A 48 -44.32 -26.29 -25.63
C ILE A 48 -45.36 -27.34 -25.23
N VAL A 49 -45.02 -28.25 -24.31
CA VAL A 49 -45.96 -29.30 -23.85
C VAL A 49 -47.19 -28.69 -23.16
N VAL A 50 -46.98 -27.69 -22.29
CA VAL A 50 -48.07 -26.95 -21.64
C VAL A 50 -48.95 -26.26 -22.68
N SER A 51 -48.36 -25.62 -23.70
CA SER A 51 -49.13 -24.98 -24.77
C SER A 51 -50.05 -25.97 -25.51
N GLN A 52 -49.62 -27.21 -25.68
CA GLN A 52 -50.41 -28.27 -26.34
C GLN A 52 -51.51 -28.84 -25.42
N PHE A 53 -51.38 -28.73 -24.11
CA PHE A 53 -52.38 -29.24 -23.17
C PHE A 53 -53.53 -28.24 -22.94
N PHE A 54 -53.25 -26.93 -23.07
CA PHE A 54 -54.20 -25.85 -22.83
C PHE A 54 -55.00 -25.40 -24.08
N ILE A 55 -55.11 -26.25 -25.10
CA ILE A 55 -55.78 -26.00 -26.42
C ILE A 55 -57.22 -25.46 -26.32
N LYS A 56 -57.88 -25.48 -25.16
CA LYS A 56 -59.29 -25.09 -25.00
C LYS A 56 -59.54 -23.72 -24.37
N SER A 57 -58.49 -22.95 -24.07
CA SER A 57 -58.62 -21.61 -23.46
C SER A 57 -58.18 -20.54 -24.46
N GLU A 58 -59.02 -19.55 -24.72
CA GLU A 58 -58.75 -18.39 -25.58
C GLU A 58 -57.64 -17.48 -25.01
N ILE A 59 -56.41 -17.98 -24.95
CA ILE A 59 -55.27 -17.15 -24.59
C ILE A 59 -54.92 -16.30 -25.81
N PRO A 60 -54.82 -14.97 -25.68
CA PRO A 60 -54.67 -14.08 -26.82
C PRO A 60 -53.33 -14.29 -27.55
N GLN A 61 -53.40 -14.36 -28.88
CA GLN A 61 -52.25 -14.25 -29.75
C GLN A 61 -51.79 -12.79 -29.81
N LEU A 62 -50.49 -12.56 -29.64
CA LEU A 62 -49.90 -11.24 -29.78
C LEU A 62 -49.23 -11.16 -31.15
N LEU A 63 -49.73 -10.28 -32.02
CA LEU A 63 -49.23 -10.11 -33.40
C LEU A 63 -49.29 -11.39 -34.25
N GLY A 64 -50.30 -12.23 -34.02
CA GLY A 64 -50.46 -13.53 -34.73
C GLY A 64 -49.47 -14.60 -34.30
N ILE A 65 -48.75 -14.38 -33.19
CA ILE A 65 -47.77 -15.32 -32.62
C ILE A 65 -48.26 -15.76 -31.25
N ASP A 66 -48.11 -17.06 -30.96
CA ASP A 66 -48.47 -17.61 -29.65
C ASP A 66 -47.61 -17.02 -28.53
N TRP A 67 -48.23 -16.76 -27.38
CA TRP A 67 -47.60 -16.15 -26.20
C TRP A 67 -46.34 -16.91 -25.71
N TRP A 68 -46.31 -18.24 -25.83
CA TRP A 68 -45.18 -19.07 -25.38
C TRP A 68 -43.92 -18.83 -26.21
N ILE A 69 -44.07 -18.45 -27.49
CA ILE A 69 -42.95 -18.10 -28.38
C ILE A 69 -42.28 -16.81 -27.88
N TRP A 70 -43.06 -15.83 -27.44
CA TRP A 70 -42.53 -14.59 -26.85
C TRP A 70 -41.79 -14.83 -25.54
N ILE A 71 -42.25 -15.78 -24.71
CA ILE A 71 -41.54 -16.16 -23.48
C ILE A 71 -40.22 -16.83 -23.79
N ILE A 72 -40.20 -17.80 -24.72
CA ILE A 72 -38.95 -18.45 -25.15
C ILE A 72 -37.99 -17.42 -25.76
N PHE A 73 -38.50 -16.49 -26.57
CA PHE A 73 -37.70 -15.42 -27.16
C PHE A 73 -37.06 -14.50 -26.11
N ALA A 74 -37.84 -14.02 -25.14
CA ALA A 74 -37.32 -13.20 -24.04
C ALA A 74 -36.27 -13.97 -23.22
N TRP A 75 -36.52 -15.26 -22.96
CA TRP A 75 -35.58 -16.10 -22.22
C TRP A 75 -34.29 -16.39 -23.00
N ALA A 76 -34.39 -16.56 -24.32
CA ALA A 76 -33.25 -16.70 -25.22
C ALA A 76 -32.38 -15.43 -25.24
N LEU A 77 -32.98 -14.23 -25.19
CA LEU A 77 -32.24 -12.97 -25.07
C LEU A 77 -31.45 -12.90 -23.74
N ILE A 78 -32.04 -13.35 -22.63
CA ILE A 78 -31.35 -13.42 -21.33
C ILE A 78 -30.16 -14.38 -21.40
N LEU A 79 -30.36 -15.55 -22.02
CA LEU A 79 -29.28 -16.52 -22.21
C LEU A 79 -28.16 -15.96 -23.11
N LEU A 80 -28.51 -15.25 -24.18
CA LEU A 80 -27.56 -14.63 -25.10
C LEU A 80 -26.77 -13.50 -24.42
N TYR A 81 -27.42 -12.69 -23.59
CA TYR A 81 -26.74 -11.71 -22.74
C TYR A 81 -25.76 -12.39 -21.77
N HIS A 82 -26.18 -13.48 -21.12
CA HIS A 82 -25.32 -14.21 -20.20
C HIS A 82 -24.11 -14.86 -20.92
N LEU A 83 -24.33 -15.41 -22.12
CA LEU A 83 -23.29 -15.93 -23.01
C LEU A 83 -22.27 -14.84 -23.36
N PHE A 84 -22.76 -13.67 -23.80
CA PHE A 84 -21.93 -12.51 -24.14
C PHE A 84 -21.11 -12.04 -22.94
N LYS A 85 -21.73 -11.94 -21.76
CA LYS A 85 -21.06 -11.53 -20.51
C LYS A 85 -19.87 -12.44 -20.16
N VAL A 86 -20.05 -13.75 -20.26
CA VAL A 86 -19.02 -14.75 -19.87
C VAL A 86 -17.89 -14.85 -20.89
N TYR A 87 -18.20 -14.78 -22.19
CA TYR A 87 -17.22 -15.00 -23.26
C TYR A 87 -16.59 -13.73 -23.84
N VAL A 88 -17.33 -12.62 -23.88
CA VAL A 88 -16.87 -11.37 -24.49
C VAL A 88 -16.40 -10.41 -23.42
N THR A 89 -17.28 -9.99 -22.49
CA THR A 89 -16.97 -8.93 -21.53
C THR A 89 -15.77 -9.30 -20.64
N GLN A 90 -15.74 -10.51 -20.10
CA GLN A 90 -14.63 -10.93 -19.23
C GLN A 90 -13.35 -11.33 -19.96
N LYS A 91 -13.42 -11.63 -21.26
CA LYS A 91 -12.21 -11.88 -22.06
C LYS A 91 -11.54 -10.56 -22.47
N LEU A 92 -12.32 -9.50 -22.67
CA LEU A 92 -11.83 -8.20 -23.12
C LEU A 92 -11.53 -7.23 -21.96
N LEU A 93 -12.30 -7.28 -20.88
CA LEU A 93 -12.22 -6.36 -19.72
C LEU A 93 -12.11 -7.14 -18.40
N GLY A 94 -11.49 -8.32 -18.45
CA GLY A 94 -11.25 -9.13 -17.26
C GLY A 94 -10.00 -8.69 -16.47
N PRO A 95 -9.76 -9.30 -15.29
CA PRO A 95 -8.58 -9.04 -14.47
C PRO A 95 -7.25 -9.17 -15.22
N ASP A 96 -7.16 -10.13 -16.16
CA ASP A 96 -5.96 -10.32 -16.99
C ASP A 96 -5.67 -9.13 -17.92
N TRP A 97 -6.72 -8.43 -18.39
CA TRP A 97 -6.55 -7.22 -19.21
C TRP A 97 -6.10 -6.05 -18.34
N GLU A 98 -6.65 -5.93 -17.14
CA GLU A 98 -6.29 -4.91 -16.16
C GLU A 98 -4.82 -5.03 -15.72
N LYS A 99 -4.37 -6.25 -15.38
CA LYS A 99 -2.97 -6.55 -15.05
C LYS A 99 -2.02 -6.13 -16.18
N ARG A 100 -2.36 -6.46 -17.44
CA ARG A 100 -1.57 -6.04 -18.62
C ARG A 100 -1.51 -4.52 -18.79
N GLN A 101 -2.60 -3.79 -18.50
CA GLN A 101 -2.56 -2.33 -18.55
C GLN A 101 -1.70 -1.76 -17.44
N TYR A 102 -1.80 -2.31 -16.23
CA TYR A 102 -0.98 -1.93 -15.09
C TYR A 102 0.51 -2.13 -15.36
N ASP A 103 0.92 -3.32 -15.81
CA ASP A 103 2.32 -3.65 -16.13
C ASP A 103 2.88 -2.71 -17.21
N LYS A 104 2.07 -2.38 -18.21
CA LYS A 104 2.43 -1.43 -19.28
C LYS A 104 2.61 0.01 -18.76
N LEU A 105 1.89 0.41 -17.72
CA LEU A 105 2.07 1.72 -17.08
C LEU A 105 3.32 1.73 -16.21
N VAL A 106 3.57 0.67 -15.45
CA VAL A 106 4.79 0.51 -14.64
C VAL A 106 6.03 0.53 -15.54
N SER A 107 6.03 -0.21 -16.66
CA SER A 107 7.16 -0.22 -17.59
C SER A 107 7.44 1.17 -18.17
N LYS A 108 6.38 1.92 -18.55
CA LYS A 108 6.52 3.30 -19.03
C LYS A 108 7.05 4.25 -17.95
N GLN A 109 6.66 4.05 -16.68
CA GLN A 109 7.20 4.83 -15.58
C GLN A 109 8.68 4.54 -15.39
N GLN A 110 9.08 3.26 -15.44
CA GLN A 110 10.49 2.87 -15.34
C GLN A 110 11.33 3.48 -16.47
N ASP A 111 10.85 3.43 -17.71
CA ASP A 111 11.51 4.07 -18.85
C ASP A 111 11.67 5.58 -18.67
N ARG A 112 10.67 6.23 -18.07
CA ARG A 112 10.70 7.67 -17.78
C ARG A 112 11.70 7.99 -16.67
N ILE A 113 11.78 7.17 -15.63
CA ILE A 113 12.77 7.29 -14.55
C ILE A 113 14.17 7.15 -15.14
N ASN A 114 14.43 6.12 -15.95
CA ASN A 114 15.72 5.90 -16.59
C ASN A 114 16.11 7.08 -17.50
N LYS A 115 15.17 7.65 -18.26
CA LYS A 115 15.40 8.84 -19.08
C LYS A 115 15.69 10.10 -18.24
N LEU A 116 15.03 10.25 -17.09
CA LEU A 116 15.29 11.37 -16.18
C LEU A 116 16.64 11.22 -15.51
N GLN A 117 17.01 10.01 -15.07
CA GLN A 117 18.34 9.72 -14.53
C GLN A 117 19.44 10.03 -15.54
N GLY A 118 19.31 9.57 -16.79
CA GLY A 118 20.29 9.88 -17.83
C GLY A 118 20.38 11.38 -18.20
N LYS A 119 19.28 12.14 -18.04
CA LYS A 119 19.30 13.60 -18.19
C LYS A 119 19.98 14.29 -17.01
N VAL A 120 19.69 13.85 -15.78
CA VAL A 120 20.33 14.38 -14.56
C VAL A 120 21.83 14.15 -14.61
N GLU A 121 22.28 12.95 -14.99
CA GLU A 121 23.71 12.63 -15.13
C GLU A 121 24.41 13.47 -16.21
N LYS A 122 23.69 13.83 -17.27
CA LYS A 122 24.20 14.69 -18.35
C LYS A 122 24.26 16.18 -17.96
N ASP A 123 23.21 16.69 -17.32
CA ASP A 123 23.06 18.12 -17.00
C ASP A 123 23.78 18.51 -15.71
N TYR A 124 23.95 17.54 -14.81
CA TYR A 124 24.67 17.65 -13.54
C TYR A 124 25.63 16.46 -13.39
N PRO A 125 26.72 16.41 -14.19
CA PRO A 125 27.73 15.39 -14.00
C PRO A 125 28.25 15.48 -12.57
N LEU A 126 28.19 14.36 -11.85
CA LEU A 126 28.75 14.30 -10.50
C LEU A 126 30.24 14.71 -10.59
N PRO A 127 30.72 15.59 -9.69
CA PRO A 127 32.12 15.99 -9.73
C PRO A 127 33.02 14.75 -9.64
N ASP A 128 34.11 14.74 -10.42
CA ASP A 128 35.23 13.77 -10.38
C ASP A 128 36.01 13.81 -9.04
N ALA A 129 35.35 14.18 -7.95
CA ALA A 129 35.77 13.75 -6.65
C ALA A 129 35.68 12.22 -6.69
N LYS A 130 36.84 11.56 -6.70
CA LYS A 130 36.94 10.17 -6.30
C LYS A 130 36.21 10.08 -4.96
N VAL A 131 34.94 9.67 -5.00
CA VAL A 131 34.26 9.16 -3.83
C VAL A 131 35.15 8.00 -3.46
N VAL A 132 35.97 8.18 -2.43
CA VAL A 132 36.69 7.09 -1.82
C VAL A 132 35.57 6.25 -1.21
N ILE A 133 34.98 5.38 -2.04
CA ILE A 133 34.20 4.24 -1.59
C ILE A 133 35.26 3.31 -1.00
N THR A 134 35.74 3.69 0.19
CA THR A 134 36.25 2.70 1.13
C THR A 134 35.11 1.70 1.24
N PRO A 135 35.34 0.40 1.06
CA PRO A 135 34.28 -0.59 1.13
C PRO A 135 33.63 -0.45 2.50
N THR A 136 32.45 0.19 2.54
CA THR A 136 31.73 0.43 3.77
C THR A 136 31.10 -0.89 4.15
N LYS A 137 31.64 -1.46 5.22
CA LYS A 137 31.03 -2.43 6.11
C LYS A 137 29.49 -2.30 6.06
N ASN A 138 28.77 -3.39 5.81
CA ASN A 138 27.30 -3.46 5.77
C ASN A 138 26.65 -2.76 6.98
N TYR A 139 26.43 -1.45 6.91
CA TYR A 139 25.78 -0.68 7.96
C TYR A 139 24.47 -0.15 7.41
N ARG A 140 23.39 -0.49 8.11
CA ARG A 140 22.08 0.14 7.98
C ARG A 140 22.21 1.52 8.62
N GLU A 141 21.78 2.57 7.93
CA GLU A 141 21.72 3.93 8.50
C GLU A 141 20.34 4.13 9.14
N VAL A 142 20.25 4.03 10.47
CA VAL A 142 18.98 4.21 11.18
C VAL A 142 18.67 5.71 11.27
N THR A 143 17.56 6.13 10.69
CA THR A 143 17.18 7.56 10.64
C THR A 143 15.98 7.84 11.52
N MET A 144 16.05 8.83 12.41
CA MET A 144 14.87 9.38 13.07
C MET A 144 14.29 10.50 12.21
N ILE A 145 12.97 10.57 12.07
CA ILE A 145 12.30 11.66 11.34
C ILE A 145 11.14 12.18 12.16
N ALA A 146 11.12 13.49 12.43
CA ALA A 146 10.12 14.13 13.29
C ALA A 146 9.85 15.57 12.85
N ALA A 147 8.69 16.10 13.25
CA ALA A 147 8.45 17.53 13.31
C ALA A 147 8.30 17.91 14.78
N ALA A 148 9.04 18.93 15.23
CA ALA A 148 9.02 19.37 16.62
C ALA A 148 9.08 20.91 16.72
N GLY A 149 8.43 21.46 17.75
CA GLY A 149 8.51 22.88 18.08
C GLY A 149 9.90 23.29 18.58
N ASN A 150 10.07 24.58 18.88
CA ASN A 150 11.31 25.10 19.46
C ASN A 150 11.62 24.53 20.86
N ASP A 151 10.62 23.98 21.55
CA ASP A 151 10.69 23.34 22.88
C ASP A 151 10.74 21.80 22.79
N ASP A 152 11.13 21.28 21.62
CA ASP A 152 11.09 19.85 21.27
C ASP A 152 9.68 19.22 21.37
N GLY A 153 8.62 19.99 21.56
CA GLY A 153 7.25 19.50 21.58
C GLY A 153 6.85 18.88 20.24
N LEU A 154 6.21 17.72 20.23
CA LEU A 154 5.80 16.99 19.02
C LEU A 154 4.32 17.20 18.69
N GLY A 155 3.47 17.23 19.70
CA GLY A 155 2.03 17.22 19.52
C GLY A 155 1.29 17.12 20.85
N LYS A 156 -0.03 17.03 20.77
CA LYS A 156 -0.94 16.93 21.90
C LYS A 156 -2.04 15.93 21.60
N ASP A 157 -2.41 15.09 22.58
CA ASP A 157 -3.49 14.12 22.46
C ASP A 157 -3.33 13.17 21.24
N GLY A 158 -2.08 12.86 20.88
CA GLY A 158 -1.75 11.99 19.73
C GLY A 158 -1.83 12.66 18.35
N GLN A 159 -2.05 13.98 18.30
CA GLN A 159 -2.14 14.76 17.05
C GLN A 159 -1.06 15.83 16.99
N LEU A 160 -0.64 16.18 15.78
CA LEU A 160 0.21 17.35 15.55
C LEU A 160 -0.62 18.61 15.77
N VAL A 161 -0.04 19.59 16.47
CA VAL A 161 -0.68 20.88 16.80
C VAL A 161 -0.52 21.94 15.70
N TRP A 162 0.06 21.55 14.58
CA TRP A 162 0.23 22.35 13.36
C TRP A 162 -0.16 21.53 12.13
N HIS A 163 -0.44 22.25 11.04
CA HIS A 163 -0.69 21.66 9.73
C HIS A 163 0.37 22.17 8.75
N LEU A 164 1.29 21.29 8.33
CA LEU A 164 2.41 21.62 7.46
C LEU A 164 2.42 20.72 6.22
N PRO A 165 1.66 21.04 5.16
CA PRO A 165 1.55 20.19 3.97
C PRO A 165 2.90 19.83 3.33
N ASP A 166 3.87 20.73 3.30
CA ASP A 166 5.17 20.47 2.67
C ASP A 166 6.07 19.57 3.54
N ASP A 167 5.95 19.64 4.86
CA ASP A 167 6.56 18.65 5.76
C ASP A 167 5.97 17.25 5.55
N PHE A 168 4.64 17.12 5.42
CA PHE A 168 4.02 15.83 5.09
C PHE A 168 4.52 15.25 3.75
N LYS A 169 4.73 16.10 2.73
CA LYS A 169 5.33 15.68 1.46
C LYS A 169 6.78 15.23 1.64
N ARG A 170 7.56 15.94 2.46
CA ARG A 170 8.94 15.56 2.81
C ARG A 170 8.98 14.22 3.52
N PHE A 171 8.18 14.05 4.58
CA PHE A 171 8.04 12.78 5.31
C PHE A 171 7.69 11.63 4.37
N LYS A 172 6.67 11.81 3.52
CA LYS A 172 6.28 10.80 2.53
C LYS A 172 7.43 10.47 1.57
N ARG A 173 8.12 11.48 1.04
CA ARG A 173 9.22 11.30 0.09
C ARG A 173 10.39 10.52 0.71
N LEU A 174 10.75 10.84 1.96
CA LEU A 174 11.88 10.20 2.64
C LEU A 174 11.56 8.77 3.08
N THR A 175 10.32 8.50 3.52
CA THR A 175 9.98 7.19 4.12
C THR A 175 9.39 6.19 3.13
N THR A 176 9.01 6.59 1.92
CA THR A 176 8.43 5.66 0.93
C THR A 176 9.44 4.62 0.50
N GLY A 177 9.04 3.34 0.49
CA GLY A 177 9.90 2.20 0.18
C GLY A 177 10.67 1.64 1.39
N HIS A 178 10.56 2.31 2.54
CA HIS A 178 11.29 1.94 3.75
C HIS A 178 10.38 1.38 4.85
N HIS A 179 11.02 0.78 5.85
CA HIS A 179 10.45 0.34 7.10
C HIS A 179 10.33 1.54 8.04
N ILE A 180 9.15 1.70 8.62
CA ILE A 180 8.86 2.75 9.58
C ILE A 180 8.54 2.13 10.94
N ILE A 181 9.34 2.51 11.93
CA ILE A 181 9.31 2.03 13.30
C ILE A 181 8.58 3.07 14.14
N MET A 182 7.50 2.65 14.79
CA MET A 182 6.66 3.54 15.57
C MET A 182 6.05 2.88 16.80
N GLY A 183 5.45 3.69 17.66
CA GLY A 183 4.70 3.21 18.82
C GLY A 183 3.25 2.93 18.47
N ARG A 184 2.62 2.01 19.21
CA ARG A 184 1.20 1.66 19.03
C ARG A 184 0.26 2.86 18.89
N LYS A 185 0.37 3.86 19.79
CA LYS A 185 -0.48 5.06 19.74
C LYS A 185 -0.33 5.88 18.44
N THR A 186 0.88 5.92 17.87
CA THR A 186 1.15 6.59 16.60
C THR A 186 0.58 5.80 15.43
N PHE A 187 0.65 4.47 15.49
CA PHE A 187 0.03 3.61 14.48
C PHE A 187 -1.50 3.69 14.51
N ASP A 188 -2.09 3.65 15.71
CA ASP A 188 -3.54 3.71 15.93
C ASP A 188 -4.14 5.08 15.55
N SER A 189 -3.32 6.14 15.44
CA SER A 189 -3.79 7.45 14.98
C SER A 189 -3.89 7.58 13.47
N PHE A 190 -3.39 6.60 12.70
CA PHE A 190 -3.55 6.58 11.26
C PHE A 190 -4.93 6.04 10.88
N ASP A 191 -5.69 6.81 10.09
CA ASP A 191 -6.95 6.34 9.52
C ASP A 191 -6.76 5.08 8.66
N LYS A 192 -5.61 4.97 7.99
CA LYS A 192 -5.19 3.84 7.14
C LYS A 192 -3.68 3.68 7.18
N PRO A 193 -3.17 2.44 7.03
CA PRO A 193 -1.75 2.21 6.86
C PRO A 193 -1.18 3.06 5.72
N LEU A 194 -0.03 3.67 5.99
CA LEU A 194 0.69 4.47 5.03
C LEU A 194 1.17 3.59 3.86
N PRO A 195 0.80 3.89 2.59
CA PRO A 195 1.11 3.02 1.46
C PRO A 195 2.62 2.98 1.17
N ASN A 196 3.06 1.87 0.56
CA ASN A 196 4.44 1.61 0.14
C ASN A 196 5.47 1.74 1.28
N ARG A 197 5.08 1.33 2.50
CA ARG A 197 5.92 1.34 3.70
C ARG A 197 5.63 0.11 4.52
N THR A 198 6.67 -0.51 5.07
CA THR A 198 6.51 -1.62 6.02
C THR A 198 6.37 -1.03 7.42
N HIS A 199 5.25 -1.30 8.08
CA HIS A 199 4.99 -0.77 9.42
C HIS A 199 5.55 -1.73 10.47
N ILE A 200 6.37 -1.20 11.39
CA ILE A 200 6.87 -1.91 12.56
C ILE A 200 6.36 -1.18 13.80
N VAL A 201 5.60 -1.87 14.64
CA VAL A 201 4.91 -1.28 15.78
C VAL A 201 5.48 -1.85 17.08
N LEU A 202 6.02 -0.97 17.92
CA LEU A 202 6.45 -1.28 19.27
C LEU A 202 5.30 -1.13 20.25
N THR A 203 5.10 -2.17 21.06
CA THR A 203 4.12 -2.17 22.14
C THR A 203 4.53 -3.09 23.28
N ARG A 204 4.21 -2.71 24.51
CA ARG A 204 4.37 -3.59 25.69
C ARG A 204 3.24 -4.60 25.82
N ASP A 205 2.13 -4.37 25.11
CA ASP A 205 0.98 -5.27 25.10
C ASP A 205 1.28 -6.47 24.20
N LYS A 206 1.53 -7.63 24.82
CA LYS A 206 1.83 -8.88 24.12
C LYS A 206 0.60 -9.50 23.43
N SER A 207 -0.59 -8.99 23.69
CA SER A 207 -1.83 -9.44 23.04
C SER A 207 -2.20 -8.62 21.80
N TYR A 208 -1.54 -7.47 21.60
CA TYR A 208 -1.78 -6.61 20.47
C TYR A 208 -1.35 -7.27 19.16
N THR A 209 -2.23 -7.26 18.17
CA THR A 209 -2.00 -7.84 16.84
C THR A 209 -2.49 -6.88 15.76
N SER A 210 -1.89 -6.96 14.57
CA SER A 210 -2.28 -6.17 13.40
C SER A 210 -1.97 -6.95 12.13
N ASP A 211 -2.91 -6.94 11.18
CA ASP A 211 -2.71 -7.52 9.84
C ASP A 211 -1.88 -6.61 8.92
N HIS A 212 -1.57 -5.39 9.38
CA HIS A 212 -0.92 -4.35 8.57
C HIS A 212 0.44 -3.91 9.10
N ALA A 213 0.90 -4.51 10.21
CA ALA A 213 2.16 -4.15 10.83
C ALA A 213 2.85 -5.36 11.47
N ILE A 214 4.18 -5.32 11.48
CA ILE A 214 5.02 -6.24 12.25
C ILE A 214 5.02 -5.76 13.70
N ILE A 215 4.60 -6.61 14.62
CA ILE A 215 4.54 -6.27 16.05
C ILE A 215 5.84 -6.67 16.74
N CYS A 216 6.43 -5.72 17.46
CA CYS A 216 7.65 -5.90 18.25
C CYS A 216 7.46 -5.39 19.69
N HIS A 217 8.27 -5.90 20.61
CA HIS A 217 8.17 -5.58 22.04
C HIS A 217 9.39 -4.84 22.61
N ASP A 218 10.42 -4.66 21.79
CA ASP A 218 11.66 -3.97 22.10
C ASP A 218 12.30 -3.42 20.81
N MET A 219 13.25 -2.50 21.00
CA MET A 219 13.91 -1.80 19.88
C MET A 219 14.82 -2.72 19.08
N ASP A 220 15.53 -3.65 19.72
CA ASP A 220 16.41 -4.60 19.06
C ASP A 220 15.65 -5.49 18.07
N THR A 221 14.51 -6.03 18.49
CA THR A 221 13.63 -6.84 17.65
C THR A 221 13.05 -6.01 16.49
N ALA A 222 12.70 -4.75 16.74
CA ALA A 222 12.20 -3.85 15.70
C ALA A 222 13.26 -3.56 14.62
N LEU A 223 14.50 -3.29 15.04
CA LEU A 223 15.63 -3.09 14.13
C LEU A 223 16.02 -4.38 13.40
N ALA A 224 15.88 -5.53 14.05
CA ALA A 224 16.06 -6.83 13.42
C ALA A 224 14.94 -7.15 12.42
N ALA A 225 13.71 -6.67 12.62
CA ALA A 225 12.63 -6.80 11.64
C ALA A 225 12.86 -5.89 10.42
N ALA A 226 13.48 -4.72 10.60
CA ALA A 226 13.82 -3.78 9.53
C ALA A 226 15.14 -4.13 8.81
N SER A 227 15.46 -5.42 8.73
CA SER A 227 16.82 -5.89 8.52
C SER A 227 17.30 -5.86 7.07
N ASP A 228 16.35 -6.02 6.16
CA ASP A 228 16.54 -5.91 4.73
C ASP A 228 16.49 -4.47 4.22
N ASP A 229 16.20 -3.50 5.11
CA ASP A 229 16.20 -2.08 4.78
C ASP A 229 17.58 -1.45 5.01
N PRO A 230 18.19 -0.81 4.00
CA PRO A 230 19.40 -0.04 4.20
C PRO A 230 19.20 1.22 5.05
N GLN A 231 17.98 1.76 5.14
CA GLN A 231 17.68 3.00 5.84
C GLN A 231 16.28 2.96 6.52
N PRO A 232 16.14 2.22 7.63
CA PRO A 232 14.89 2.21 8.38
C PRO A 232 14.67 3.54 9.11
N PHE A 233 13.40 3.94 9.24
CA PHE A 233 13.00 5.21 9.85
C PHE A 233 12.30 5.01 11.18
N ILE A 234 12.75 5.69 12.23
CA ILE A 234 12.01 5.81 13.50
C ILE A 234 11.15 7.07 13.43
N ILE A 235 9.83 6.90 13.52
CA ILE A 235 8.85 7.98 13.31
C ILE A 235 8.07 8.34 14.59
N GLY A 236 8.52 7.84 15.75
CA GLY A 236 8.00 8.22 17.06
C GLY A 236 6.88 7.31 17.58
N GLY A 237 6.07 7.72 18.56
CA GLY A 237 6.10 9.00 19.28
C GLY A 237 7.23 9.14 20.31
N GLY A 238 7.08 10.09 21.25
CA GLY A 238 8.14 10.52 22.18
C GLY A 238 8.90 9.40 22.89
N GLU A 239 8.22 8.38 23.41
CA GLU A 239 8.89 7.23 24.05
C GLU A 239 9.74 6.42 23.06
N ILE A 240 9.26 6.23 21.83
CA ILE A 240 9.96 5.46 20.80
C ILE A 240 11.17 6.25 20.30
N TYR A 241 11.07 7.57 20.18
CA TYR A 241 12.23 8.39 19.88
C TYR A 241 13.30 8.27 20.97
N LYS A 242 12.93 8.30 22.25
CA LYS A 242 13.87 8.11 23.37
C LYS A 242 14.56 6.74 23.32
N LEU A 243 13.79 5.67 23.05
CA LEU A 243 14.32 4.32 22.89
C LEU A 243 15.22 4.18 21.64
N GLY A 244 14.91 4.93 20.59
CA GLY A 244 15.58 4.86 19.29
C GLY A 244 16.86 5.71 19.21
N LEU A 245 16.96 6.77 20.01
CA LEU A 245 18.07 7.72 19.96
C LEU A 245 19.46 7.06 20.09
N PRO A 246 19.68 6.02 20.92
CA PRO A 246 20.99 5.33 20.96
C PRO A 246 21.37 4.60 19.67
N TYR A 247 20.39 4.22 18.85
CA TYR A 247 20.57 3.43 17.63
C TYR A 247 20.60 4.28 16.37
N ALA A 248 20.11 5.52 16.43
CA ALA A 248 20.01 6.39 15.26
C ALA A 248 21.39 6.91 14.79
N ASP A 249 21.64 6.88 13.50
CA ASP A 249 22.83 7.49 12.87
C ASP A 249 22.54 8.90 12.38
N LYS A 250 21.27 9.16 12.04
CA LYS A 250 20.79 10.39 11.42
C LYS A 250 19.47 10.86 12.03
N ILE A 251 19.26 12.17 12.10
CA ILE A 251 17.97 12.78 12.44
C ILE A 251 17.58 13.76 11.33
N GLU A 252 16.40 13.55 10.76
CA GLU A 252 15.74 14.44 9.82
C GLU A 252 14.62 15.19 10.57
N LEU A 253 14.93 16.38 11.07
CA LEU A 253 14.02 17.13 11.93
C LEU A 253 13.41 18.31 11.18
N THR A 254 12.10 18.49 11.32
CA THR A 254 11.42 19.72 10.92
C THR A 254 11.18 20.56 12.17
N ARG A 255 11.95 21.65 12.33
CA ARG A 255 11.87 22.55 13.48
C ARG A 255 10.82 23.62 13.22
N VAL A 256 9.68 23.54 13.90
CA VAL A 256 8.55 24.45 13.70
C VAL A 256 8.64 25.64 14.62
N HIS A 257 8.65 26.85 14.05
CA HIS A 257 8.79 28.07 14.83
C HIS A 257 7.43 28.59 15.32
N GLY A 258 7.18 28.40 16.60
CA GLY A 258 5.97 28.86 17.29
C GLY A 258 5.97 28.43 18.74
N SER A 259 4.94 28.84 19.47
CA SER A 259 4.67 28.38 20.83
C SER A 259 3.46 27.46 20.81
N PHE A 260 3.64 26.23 21.26
CA PHE A 260 2.62 25.20 21.22
C PHE A 260 2.48 24.52 22.58
N THR A 261 1.25 24.14 22.95
CA THR A 261 1.04 23.28 24.11
C THR A 261 1.13 21.83 23.67
N THR A 262 2.13 21.11 24.13
CA THR A 262 2.41 19.71 23.76
C THR A 262 2.48 18.82 25.01
N ASP A 263 2.21 17.52 24.83
CA ASP A 263 2.29 16.49 25.89
C ASP A 263 3.33 15.39 25.59
N ALA A 264 3.93 15.45 24.39
CA ALA A 264 4.97 14.56 23.93
C ALA A 264 6.13 15.40 23.38
N HIS A 265 7.36 15.02 23.72
CA HIS A 265 8.56 15.72 23.31
C HIS A 265 9.52 14.79 22.57
N PHE A 266 10.23 15.35 21.59
CA PHE A 266 11.40 14.77 20.98
C PHE A 266 12.54 14.75 22.02
N PRO A 267 13.47 13.78 21.96
CA PRO A 267 14.65 13.77 22.82
C PRO A 267 15.55 14.98 22.54
N GLU A 268 16.11 15.56 23.58
CA GLU A 268 17.12 16.61 23.45
C GLU A 268 18.31 16.13 22.58
N ILE A 269 18.70 16.95 21.61
CA ILE A 269 19.82 16.66 20.71
C ILE A 269 21.11 17.20 21.36
N ASP A 270 21.86 16.30 21.97
CA ASP A 270 23.17 16.60 22.55
C ASP A 270 24.19 16.94 21.44
N GLU A 271 24.51 18.22 21.28
CA GLU A 271 25.48 18.72 20.30
C GLU A 271 26.90 18.19 20.49
N SER A 272 27.23 17.58 21.64
CA SER A 272 28.51 16.88 21.80
C SER A 272 28.55 15.57 21.00
N LYS A 273 27.39 14.96 20.75
CA LYS A 273 27.20 13.68 20.04
C LYS A 273 26.63 13.85 18.63
N TRP A 274 25.95 14.95 18.37
CA TRP A 274 25.29 15.22 17.10
C TRP A 274 25.87 16.47 16.44
N LYS A 275 25.83 16.49 15.11
CA LYS A 275 26.26 17.64 14.31
C LYS A 275 25.17 17.99 13.30
N LEU A 276 24.72 19.24 13.33
CA LEU A 276 23.88 19.81 12.28
C LEU A 276 24.72 19.95 11.00
N VAL A 277 24.32 19.28 9.93
CA VAL A 277 25.04 19.30 8.63
C VAL A 277 24.27 19.99 7.53
N ASN A 278 22.96 20.17 7.70
CA ASN A 278 22.12 20.91 6.76
C ASN A 278 20.98 21.59 7.51
N SER A 279 20.63 22.80 7.10
CA SER A 279 19.43 23.51 7.53
C SER A 279 18.87 24.30 6.36
N LEU A 280 17.59 24.10 6.05
CA LEU A 280 16.88 24.81 4.98
C LEU A 280 15.63 25.47 5.55
N HIS A 281 15.63 26.81 5.51
CA HIS A 281 14.52 27.62 6.01
C HIS A 281 13.31 27.61 5.08
N HIS A 282 12.13 27.41 5.65
CA HIS A 282 10.85 27.58 5.00
C HIS A 282 10.05 28.70 5.69
N PRO A 283 9.81 29.84 5.01
CA PRO A 283 9.02 30.91 5.60
C PRO A 283 7.56 30.50 5.77
N ALA A 284 6.82 31.22 6.61
CA ALA A 284 5.37 31.13 6.65
C ALA A 284 4.80 31.65 5.32
N ASP A 285 3.71 31.02 4.85
CA ASP A 285 3.04 31.37 3.61
C ASP A 285 1.53 31.04 3.68
N ASP A 286 0.81 31.20 2.58
CA ASP A 286 -0.64 30.95 2.51
C ASP A 286 -1.04 29.51 2.87
N LYS A 287 -0.12 28.55 2.78
CA LYS A 287 -0.35 27.13 3.12
C LYS A 287 0.21 26.77 4.49
N HIS A 288 1.12 27.56 5.03
CA HIS A 288 1.86 27.29 6.26
C HIS A 288 1.76 28.46 7.22
N LYS A 289 0.92 28.32 8.25
CA LYS A 289 0.73 29.34 9.30
C LYS A 289 2.02 29.65 10.08
N TYR A 290 2.94 28.69 10.13
CA TYR A 290 4.20 28.78 10.87
C TYR A 290 5.35 28.57 9.90
N SER A 291 6.44 29.31 10.09
CA SER A 291 7.71 28.99 9.45
C SER A 291 8.34 27.77 10.12
N PHE A 292 9.21 27.08 9.39
CA PHE A 292 9.93 25.92 9.91
C PHE A 292 11.25 25.73 9.17
N ASP A 293 12.20 25.07 9.83
CA ASP A 293 13.48 24.69 9.23
C ASP A 293 13.53 23.18 9.02
N TYR A 294 13.99 22.74 7.86
CA TYR A 294 14.40 21.36 7.64
C TYR A 294 15.84 21.19 8.07
N GLU A 295 16.04 20.54 9.22
CA GLU A 295 17.34 20.24 9.80
C GLU A 295 17.74 18.79 9.53
N THR A 296 19.00 18.58 9.18
CA THR A 296 19.62 17.25 9.12
C THR A 296 20.77 17.19 10.09
N TRP A 297 20.67 16.30 11.08
CA TRP A 297 21.71 16.01 12.06
C TRP A 297 22.30 14.64 11.79
N VAL A 298 23.61 14.52 11.95
CA VAL A 298 24.34 13.25 11.89
C VAL A 298 25.07 13.02 13.19
N ARG A 299 25.16 11.74 13.61
CA ARG A 299 25.96 11.36 14.76
C ARG A 299 27.45 11.62 14.46
N LYS A 300 28.16 12.17 15.44
CA LYS A 300 29.61 12.42 15.39
C LYS A 300 30.42 11.14 15.53
#